data_AF-A0A7V1WYB5-F1
#
_entry.id   AF-A0A7V1WYB5-F1
#
_cell.length_a   1.000
_cell.length_b   1.000
_cell.length_c   1.000
_cell.angle_alpha   90.00
_cell.angle_beta   90.00
_cell.angle_gamma   90.00
#
_symmetry.space_group_name_H-M   'P 1'
#
loop_
_entity.id
_entity.type
_entity.pdbx_description
1 polymer ?
#
loop_
_entity_poly.entity_id
_entity_poly.type
_entity_poly.pdbx_seq_one_letter_code
_entity_poly.pdbx_strand_id
1 'polypeptide(L)'
;MKTFKTRQAIRQYLNEHPQLTLGFVPTMGALHNGHLSLIKRSKSENDITVCSIFVNPTQFNDPADLAKYPRPIEADMAKLEAAGCDILFAPEVSEMYDDNEQWHLDIGPLEHLLEGEFRPGHYQGVMQIVFKLLDVVKPNNLYMGQKDYQQFLVVKRMVELLSLQVNMVMCPIEREADGLAMSSRNVHLSDTERKHALVLSKTLNYIKGHFDVSREAELEEQAMEMLAAEEGVEPEYFRIVDGKTLYPATPVSTSVVALAAAKVGKTRLIDNVLIY
;
A
#
# COMPACT_ATOMS: atom_id res chain seq x y z
N MET A 1 -18.75 -11.70 11.01
CA MET A 1 -17.71 -12.10 10.02
C MET A 1 -17.21 -13.52 10.33
N LYS A 2 -16.84 -14.34 9.34
CA LYS A 2 -16.17 -15.64 9.55
C LYS A 2 -14.65 -15.43 9.67
N THR A 3 -13.96 -16.20 10.49
CA THR A 3 -12.50 -16.09 10.65
C THR A 3 -11.82 -17.43 10.37
N PHE A 4 -10.78 -17.40 9.54
CA PHE A 4 -9.96 -18.55 9.21
C PHE A 4 -8.49 -18.27 9.54
N LYS A 5 -7.79 -19.25 10.09
CA LYS A 5 -6.36 -19.17 10.43
C LYS A 5 -5.46 -20.06 9.58
N THR A 6 -6.03 -20.98 8.81
CA THR A 6 -5.27 -21.93 7.98
C THR A 6 -5.68 -21.85 6.52
N ARG A 7 -4.73 -22.07 5.60
CA ARG A 7 -4.97 -22.07 4.15
C ARG A 7 -6.01 -23.13 3.76
N GLN A 8 -5.95 -24.29 4.41
CA GLN A 8 -6.89 -25.39 4.17
C GLN A 8 -8.33 -24.98 4.49
N ALA A 9 -8.57 -24.38 5.66
CA ALA A 9 -9.93 -24.07 6.11
C ALA A 9 -10.60 -22.99 5.25
N ILE A 10 -9.87 -21.93 4.89
CA ILE A 10 -10.43 -20.90 4.01
C ILE A 10 -10.67 -21.42 2.59
N ARG A 11 -9.74 -22.22 2.04
CA ARG A 11 -9.92 -22.84 0.70
C ARG A 11 -11.14 -23.73 0.65
N GLN A 12 -11.34 -24.57 1.67
CA GLN A 12 -12.52 -25.42 1.74
C GLN A 12 -13.80 -24.59 1.70
N TYR A 13 -13.88 -23.54 2.52
CA TYR A 13 -15.06 -22.68 2.58
C TYR A 13 -15.32 -21.95 1.25
N LEU A 14 -14.28 -21.39 0.62
CA LEU A 14 -14.42 -20.67 -0.66
C LEU A 14 -14.79 -21.61 -1.81
N ASN A 15 -14.26 -22.84 -1.83
CA ASN A 15 -14.60 -23.86 -2.84
C ASN A 15 -16.04 -24.37 -2.74
N GLU A 16 -16.70 -24.22 -1.59
CA GLU A 16 -18.14 -24.51 -1.43
C GLU A 16 -19.03 -23.42 -2.05
N HIS A 17 -18.46 -22.27 -2.45
CA HIS A 17 -19.17 -21.12 -2.99
C HIS A 17 -18.59 -20.60 -4.32
N PRO A 18 -18.31 -21.46 -5.32
CA PRO A 18 -17.56 -21.10 -6.53
C PRO A 18 -18.28 -20.10 -7.45
N GLN A 19 -19.60 -19.94 -7.29
CA GLN A 19 -20.43 -19.02 -8.07
C GLN A 19 -20.38 -17.57 -7.57
N LEU A 20 -19.87 -17.32 -6.37
CA LEU A 20 -19.86 -15.99 -5.77
C LEU A 20 -18.62 -15.22 -6.17
N THR A 21 -18.79 -13.94 -6.47
CA THR A 21 -17.68 -13.02 -6.74
C THR A 21 -16.96 -12.67 -5.44
N LEU A 22 -15.63 -12.74 -5.47
CA LEU A 22 -14.75 -12.54 -4.33
C LEU A 22 -13.92 -11.26 -4.50
N GLY A 23 -14.10 -10.33 -3.58
CA GLY A 23 -13.21 -9.17 -3.41
C GLY A 23 -12.23 -9.43 -2.27
N PHE A 24 -10.95 -9.09 -2.48
CA PHE A 24 -9.89 -9.32 -1.50
C PHE A 24 -9.12 -8.05 -1.15
N VAL A 25 -8.96 -7.83 0.15
CA VAL A 25 -8.22 -6.70 0.74
C VAL A 25 -7.10 -7.24 1.63
N PRO A 26 -5.86 -7.36 1.14
CA PRO A 26 -4.74 -7.76 1.98
C PRO A 26 -4.28 -6.61 2.86
N THR A 27 -4.11 -6.85 4.16
CA THR A 27 -3.61 -5.86 5.13
C THR A 27 -2.62 -6.49 6.11
N MET A 28 -1.85 -5.64 6.80
CA MET A 28 -1.03 -6.03 7.94
C MET A 28 -1.73 -5.79 9.30
N GLY A 29 -3.01 -5.44 9.32
CA GLY A 29 -3.73 -5.01 10.53
C GLY A 29 -3.50 -3.54 10.89
N ALA A 30 -3.77 -3.19 12.15
CA ALA A 30 -3.81 -1.81 12.65
C ALA A 30 -4.66 -0.90 11.75
N LEU A 31 -5.90 -1.33 11.53
CA LEU A 31 -6.78 -0.78 10.52
C LEU A 31 -7.20 0.66 10.84
N HIS A 32 -7.37 1.45 9.78
CA HIS A 32 -7.81 2.85 9.83
C HIS A 32 -8.77 3.09 8.65
N ASN A 33 -9.38 4.28 8.55
CA ASN A 33 -10.43 4.52 7.53
C ASN A 33 -9.93 4.33 6.08
N GLY A 34 -8.63 4.55 5.82
CA GLY A 34 -7.96 4.08 4.60
C GLY A 34 -8.27 2.62 4.27
N HIS A 35 -7.93 1.67 5.14
CA HIS A 35 -8.26 0.26 4.95
C HIS A 35 -9.77 -0.01 4.85
N LEU A 36 -10.58 0.66 5.67
CA LEU A 36 -12.02 0.46 5.67
C LEU A 36 -12.70 0.96 4.38
N SER A 37 -12.12 1.95 3.69
CA SER A 37 -12.59 2.37 2.37
C SER A 37 -12.44 1.26 1.32
N LEU A 38 -11.32 0.51 1.35
CA LEU A 38 -11.10 -0.65 0.47
C LEU A 38 -12.12 -1.75 0.77
N ILE A 39 -12.40 -2.03 2.04
CA ILE A 39 -13.41 -3.02 2.46
C ILE A 39 -14.80 -2.63 1.96
N LYS A 40 -15.19 -1.36 2.13
CA LYS A 40 -16.48 -0.86 1.66
C LYS A 40 -16.61 -0.94 0.14
N ARG A 41 -15.56 -0.59 -0.59
CA ARG A 41 -15.54 -0.70 -2.05
C ARG A 41 -15.65 -2.15 -2.51
N SER A 42 -14.85 -3.04 -1.90
CA SER A 42 -14.94 -4.49 -2.12
C SER A 42 -16.35 -5.01 -1.90
N LYS A 43 -17.01 -4.59 -0.82
CA LYS A 43 -18.39 -5.03 -0.51
C LYS A 43 -19.43 -4.52 -1.50
N SER A 44 -19.22 -3.36 -2.12
CA SER A 44 -20.13 -2.82 -3.13
C SER A 44 -19.98 -3.47 -4.51
N GLU A 45 -18.87 -4.16 -4.76
CA GLU A 45 -18.49 -4.69 -6.08
C GLU A 45 -18.43 -6.22 -6.12
N ASN A 46 -18.62 -6.92 -4.99
CA ASN A 46 -18.51 -8.38 -4.86
C ASN A 46 -19.53 -8.96 -3.88
N ASP A 47 -19.87 -10.25 -4.06
CA ASP A 47 -20.77 -10.98 -3.16
C ASP A 47 -20.11 -11.21 -1.78
N ILE A 48 -18.83 -11.60 -1.78
CA ILE A 48 -18.04 -11.85 -0.57
C ILE A 48 -16.81 -10.93 -0.55
N THR A 49 -16.62 -10.23 0.56
CA THR A 49 -15.37 -9.52 0.87
C THR A 49 -14.53 -10.30 1.86
N VAL A 50 -13.31 -10.61 1.44
CA VAL A 50 -12.26 -11.24 2.24
C VAL A 50 -11.22 -10.19 2.60
N CYS A 51 -10.88 -10.06 3.87
CA CYS A 51 -9.73 -9.29 4.34
C CYS A 51 -8.68 -10.26 4.88
N SER A 52 -7.39 -10.04 4.60
CA SER A 52 -6.34 -10.68 5.39
C SER A 52 -5.74 -9.70 6.39
N ILE A 53 -5.38 -10.20 7.57
CA ILE A 53 -4.50 -9.50 8.52
C ILE A 53 -3.27 -10.39 8.71
N PHE A 54 -2.14 -9.97 8.16
CA PHE A 54 -0.89 -10.70 8.25
C PHE A 54 0.30 -9.74 8.21
N VAL A 55 1.02 -9.62 9.33
CA VAL A 55 2.27 -8.83 9.39
C VAL A 55 3.38 -9.67 8.78
N ASN A 56 3.63 -9.48 7.49
CA ASN A 56 4.63 -10.24 6.74
C ASN A 56 6.05 -9.90 7.21
N PRO A 57 6.84 -10.84 7.77
CA PRO A 57 8.23 -10.58 8.16
C PRO A 57 9.17 -10.24 6.99
N THR A 58 8.98 -10.83 5.81
CA THR A 58 9.95 -10.77 4.70
C THR A 58 9.99 -9.41 4.00
N GLN A 59 9.02 -8.54 4.26
CA GLN A 59 8.98 -7.17 3.71
C GLN A 59 9.51 -6.09 4.69
N PHE A 60 10.02 -6.47 5.86
CA PHE A 60 10.65 -5.54 6.80
C PHE A 60 12.17 -5.60 6.68
N ASN A 61 12.79 -4.45 6.40
CA ASN A 61 14.25 -4.31 6.39
C ASN A 61 14.83 -4.16 7.80
N ASP A 62 14.06 -3.61 8.73
CA ASP A 62 14.45 -3.39 10.12
C ASP A 62 13.66 -4.34 11.05
N PRO A 63 14.33 -5.30 11.71
CA PRO A 63 13.69 -6.16 12.71
C PRO A 63 13.03 -5.39 13.85
N ALA A 64 13.51 -4.20 14.20
CA ALA A 64 12.90 -3.36 15.22
C ALA A 64 11.56 -2.76 14.77
N ASP A 65 11.40 -2.43 13.48
CA ASP A 65 10.12 -2.01 12.89
C ASP A 65 9.11 -3.17 12.93
N LEU A 66 9.54 -4.38 12.54
CA LEU A 66 8.71 -5.59 12.65
C LEU A 66 8.27 -5.89 14.10
N ALA A 67 9.18 -5.75 15.05
CA ALA A 67 8.89 -5.99 16.47
C ALA A 67 7.87 -4.98 17.03
N LYS A 68 7.99 -3.70 16.62
CA LYS A 68 7.13 -2.60 17.08
C LYS A 68 5.81 -2.47 16.31
N TYR A 69 5.65 -3.18 15.19
CA TYR A 69 4.44 -3.08 14.38
C TYR A 69 3.18 -3.41 15.20
N PRO A 70 2.16 -2.52 15.23
CA PRO A 70 0.96 -2.70 16.04
C PRO A 70 0.14 -3.92 15.58
N ARG A 71 -0.33 -4.73 16.54
CA ARG A 71 -1.17 -5.93 16.30
C ARG A 71 -2.48 -5.93 17.11
N PRO A 72 -3.38 -4.93 16.96
CA PRO A 72 -4.60 -4.82 17.76
C PRO A 72 -5.75 -5.66 17.18
N ILE A 73 -5.59 -6.99 17.13
CA ILE A 73 -6.46 -7.89 16.34
C ILE A 73 -7.95 -7.78 16.71
N GLU A 74 -8.30 -7.64 17.99
CA GLU A 74 -9.69 -7.52 18.44
C GLU A 74 -10.33 -6.21 17.94
N ALA A 75 -9.58 -5.11 17.99
CA ALA A 75 -10.04 -3.81 17.50
C ALA A 75 -10.18 -3.81 15.97
N ASP A 76 -9.28 -4.51 15.27
CA ASP A 76 -9.34 -4.66 13.82
C ASP A 76 -10.54 -5.52 13.40
N MET A 77 -10.81 -6.63 14.10
CA MET A 77 -12.00 -7.45 13.87
C MET A 77 -13.30 -6.65 14.02
N ALA A 78 -13.42 -5.85 15.08
CA ALA A 78 -14.60 -5.00 15.28
C ALA A 78 -14.79 -3.99 14.14
N LYS A 79 -13.70 -3.39 13.65
CA LYS A 79 -13.74 -2.45 12.50
C LYS A 79 -14.14 -3.17 11.20
N LEU A 80 -13.62 -4.37 10.96
CA LEU A 80 -13.97 -5.18 9.78
C LEU A 80 -15.44 -5.57 9.79
N GLU A 81 -15.97 -6.02 10.93
CA GLU A 81 -17.39 -6.32 11.07
C GLU A 81 -18.27 -5.10 10.82
N ALA A 82 -17.92 -3.95 11.41
CA ALA A 82 -18.65 -2.71 11.19
C ALA A 82 -18.59 -2.22 9.73
N ALA A 83 -17.50 -2.54 9.00
CA ALA A 83 -17.35 -2.20 7.58
C ALA A 83 -18.04 -3.22 6.64
N GLY A 84 -18.64 -4.29 7.17
CA GLY A 84 -19.34 -5.30 6.37
C GLY A 84 -18.43 -6.36 5.74
N CYS A 85 -17.23 -6.60 6.30
CA CYS A 85 -16.35 -7.68 5.87
C CYS A 85 -16.99 -9.05 6.17
N ASP A 86 -17.00 -9.95 5.19
CA ASP A 86 -17.62 -11.27 5.34
C ASP A 86 -16.63 -12.27 5.95
N ILE A 87 -15.36 -12.21 5.55
CA ILE A 87 -14.32 -13.17 5.95
C ILE A 87 -13.03 -12.45 6.36
N LEU A 88 -12.48 -12.82 7.52
CA LEU A 88 -11.11 -12.52 7.92
C LEU A 88 -10.22 -13.77 7.76
N PHE A 89 -9.14 -13.63 6.99
CA PHE A 89 -8.03 -14.57 6.99
C PHE A 89 -6.88 -14.04 7.84
N ALA A 90 -6.63 -14.65 9.00
CA ALA A 90 -5.60 -14.24 9.95
C ALA A 90 -4.65 -15.39 10.27
N PRO A 91 -3.79 -15.79 9.31
CA PRO A 91 -2.84 -16.88 9.50
C PRO A 91 -1.66 -16.48 10.40
N GLU A 92 -1.05 -17.48 11.03
CA GLU A 92 0.26 -17.33 11.68
C GLU A 92 1.40 -17.35 10.65
N VAL A 93 2.60 -16.91 11.02
CA VAL A 93 3.77 -16.92 10.13
C VAL A 93 4.08 -18.32 9.60
N SER A 94 4.03 -19.34 10.47
CA SER A 94 4.28 -20.74 10.11
C SER A 94 3.21 -21.35 9.19
N GLU A 95 2.05 -20.72 9.07
CA GLU A 95 1.04 -21.12 8.08
C GLU A 95 1.37 -20.59 6.69
N MET A 96 2.07 -19.45 6.60
CA MET A 96 2.38 -18.79 5.33
C MET A 96 3.77 -19.15 4.80
N TYR A 97 4.75 -19.42 5.67
CA TYR A 97 6.14 -19.63 5.29
C TYR A 97 6.68 -20.99 5.75
N ASP A 98 7.46 -21.61 4.87
CA ASP A 98 8.27 -22.79 5.19
C ASP A 98 9.73 -22.34 5.42
N ASP A 99 10.48 -23.03 6.30
CA ASP A 99 11.81 -22.60 6.77
C ASP A 99 12.88 -22.42 5.66
N ASN A 100 12.70 -23.03 4.48
CA ASN A 100 13.67 -23.01 3.38
C ASN A 100 13.10 -22.46 2.06
N GLU A 101 12.02 -21.69 2.13
CA GLU A 101 11.37 -21.18 0.93
C GLU A 101 12.30 -20.22 0.15
N GLN A 102 12.46 -20.47 -1.15
CA GLN A 102 13.18 -19.60 -2.07
C GLN A 102 12.18 -18.83 -2.92
N TRP A 103 12.27 -17.50 -2.92
CA TRP A 103 11.45 -16.63 -3.74
C TRP A 103 12.31 -15.59 -4.44
N HIS A 104 12.11 -15.47 -5.74
CA HIS A 104 12.63 -14.36 -6.53
C HIS A 104 11.80 -14.21 -7.80
N LEU A 105 11.38 -12.97 -8.09
CA LEU A 105 10.73 -12.62 -9.35
C LEU A 105 11.34 -11.33 -9.89
N ASP A 106 11.98 -11.41 -11.05
CA ASP A 106 12.55 -10.24 -11.71
C ASP A 106 11.44 -9.38 -12.35
N ILE A 107 11.21 -8.20 -11.77
CA ILE A 107 10.27 -7.19 -12.29
C ILE A 107 10.97 -6.04 -13.00
N GLY A 108 12.27 -6.17 -13.25
CA GLY A 108 13.12 -5.15 -13.83
C GLY A 108 13.34 -3.95 -12.89
N PRO A 109 13.56 -2.74 -13.45
CA PRO A 109 13.95 -1.57 -12.66
C PRO A 109 12.95 -1.15 -11.58
N LEU A 110 11.66 -1.51 -11.71
CA LEU A 110 10.60 -1.13 -10.79
C LEU A 110 10.89 -1.52 -9.33
N GLU A 111 11.66 -2.58 -9.11
CA GLU A 111 12.09 -3.02 -7.77
C GLU A 111 13.05 -2.03 -7.10
N HIS A 112 13.81 -1.26 -7.88
CA HIS A 112 14.95 -0.46 -7.41
C HIS A 112 14.72 1.05 -7.50
N LEU A 113 13.57 1.49 -8.02
CA LEU A 113 13.18 2.90 -8.06
C LEU A 113 12.53 3.32 -6.72
N LEU A 114 12.58 4.62 -6.40
CA LEU A 114 11.83 5.24 -5.29
C LEU A 114 11.96 4.44 -3.98
N GLU A 115 10.87 3.94 -3.40
CA GLU A 115 10.90 3.15 -2.15
C GLU A 115 11.84 1.95 -2.21
N GLY A 116 12.00 1.35 -3.40
CA GLY A 116 12.88 0.22 -3.64
C GLY A 116 14.36 0.54 -3.44
N GLU A 117 14.77 1.77 -3.74
CA GLU A 117 16.12 2.29 -3.50
C GLU A 117 16.44 2.33 -1.99
N PHE A 118 15.47 2.80 -1.19
CA PHE A 118 15.63 2.96 0.25
C PHE A 118 15.32 1.69 1.05
N ARG A 119 14.72 0.68 0.41
CA ARG A 119 14.24 -0.55 1.07
C ARG A 119 14.59 -1.81 0.26
N PRO A 120 15.89 -2.15 0.08
CA PRO A 120 16.30 -3.29 -0.74
C PRO A 120 15.61 -4.60 -0.33
N GLY A 121 15.06 -5.34 -1.28
CA GLY A 121 14.35 -6.60 -1.03
C GLY A 121 12.93 -6.46 -0.46
N HIS A 122 12.47 -5.25 -0.09
CA HIS A 122 11.11 -5.02 0.40
C HIS A 122 10.05 -5.54 -0.57
N TYR A 123 10.20 -5.21 -1.86
CA TYR A 123 9.22 -5.60 -2.87
C TYR A 123 9.24 -7.08 -3.22
N GLN A 124 10.37 -7.78 -3.07
CA GLN A 124 10.39 -9.24 -3.16
C GLN A 124 9.55 -9.86 -2.04
N GLY A 125 9.69 -9.36 -0.81
CA GLY A 125 8.86 -9.78 0.32
C GLY A 125 7.37 -9.51 0.09
N VAL A 126 7.02 -8.33 -0.43
CA VAL A 126 5.63 -7.97 -0.79
C VAL A 126 5.08 -8.91 -1.87
N MET A 127 5.80 -9.11 -2.97
CA MET A 127 5.37 -9.99 -4.07
C MET A 127 5.15 -11.41 -3.57
N GLN A 128 6.08 -11.95 -2.77
CA GLN A 128 5.97 -13.29 -2.22
C GLN A 128 4.69 -13.48 -1.40
N ILE A 129 4.41 -12.57 -0.46
CA ILE A 129 3.23 -12.72 0.39
C ILE A 129 1.94 -12.50 -0.39
N VAL A 130 1.89 -11.52 -1.29
CA VAL A 130 0.70 -11.25 -2.09
C VAL A 130 0.42 -12.43 -3.02
N PHE A 131 1.44 -13.02 -3.65
CA PHE A 131 1.30 -14.24 -4.45
C PHE A 131 0.69 -15.38 -3.64
N LYS A 132 1.23 -15.67 -2.44
CA LYS A 132 0.69 -16.70 -1.54
C LYS A 132 -0.77 -16.43 -1.16
N LEU A 133 -1.11 -15.19 -0.81
CA LEU A 133 -2.47 -14.82 -0.46
C LEU A 133 -3.43 -14.99 -1.65
N LEU A 134 -3.00 -14.61 -2.87
CA LEU A 134 -3.78 -14.82 -4.09
C LEU A 134 -3.97 -16.30 -4.42
N ASP A 135 -2.95 -17.15 -4.23
CA ASP A 135 -3.07 -18.60 -4.41
C ASP A 135 -4.04 -19.25 -3.38
N VAL A 136 -4.15 -18.67 -2.19
CA VAL A 136 -5.06 -19.13 -1.14
C VAL A 136 -6.50 -18.68 -1.39
N VAL A 137 -6.70 -17.38 -1.65
CA VAL A 137 -8.03 -16.76 -1.73
C VAL A 137 -8.63 -16.84 -3.14
N LYS A 138 -7.81 -16.79 -4.18
CA LYS A 138 -8.21 -16.77 -5.61
C LYS A 138 -9.35 -15.76 -5.91
N PRO A 139 -9.18 -14.47 -5.57
CA PRO A 139 -10.24 -13.48 -5.70
C PRO A 139 -10.48 -13.07 -7.15
N ASN A 140 -11.69 -12.57 -7.44
CA ASN A 140 -11.97 -11.89 -8.70
C ASN A 140 -11.35 -10.50 -8.72
N ASN A 141 -11.45 -9.76 -7.62
CA ASN A 141 -10.95 -8.40 -7.47
C ASN A 141 -9.98 -8.28 -6.29
N LEU A 142 -8.79 -7.70 -6.53
CA LEU A 142 -7.80 -7.35 -5.51
C LEU A 142 -7.79 -5.84 -5.30
N TYR A 143 -8.14 -5.39 -4.09
CA TYR A 143 -8.19 -3.97 -3.74
C TYR A 143 -6.91 -3.54 -3.03
N MET A 144 -6.29 -2.49 -3.54
CA MET A 144 -5.06 -1.92 -2.97
C MET A 144 -5.15 -0.39 -2.96
N GLY A 145 -4.58 0.23 -1.94
CA GLY A 145 -4.62 1.68 -1.78
C GLY A 145 -3.61 2.39 -2.69
N GLN A 146 -4.03 3.51 -3.29
CA GLN A 146 -3.18 4.41 -4.06
C GLN A 146 -2.03 4.97 -3.21
N LYS A 147 -2.18 5.06 -1.89
CA LYS A 147 -1.16 5.60 -0.98
C LYS A 147 0.20 4.90 -1.17
N ASP A 148 0.18 3.59 -1.35
CA ASP A 148 1.35 2.78 -1.67
C ASP A 148 1.42 2.56 -3.21
N TYR A 149 1.51 3.65 -3.96
CA TYR A 149 1.36 3.66 -5.43
C TYR A 149 2.34 2.71 -6.15
N GLN A 150 3.61 2.76 -5.77
CA GLN A 150 4.61 1.86 -6.33
C GLN A 150 4.32 0.40 -5.98
N GLN A 151 3.82 0.11 -4.76
CA GLN A 151 3.40 -1.24 -4.39
C GLN A 151 2.28 -1.76 -5.30
N PHE A 152 1.31 -0.92 -5.65
CA PHE A 152 0.28 -1.29 -6.63
C PHE A 152 0.90 -1.67 -7.98
N LEU A 153 1.84 -0.88 -8.49
CA LEU A 153 2.51 -1.18 -9.76
C LEU A 153 3.38 -2.44 -9.69
N VAL A 154 4.08 -2.67 -8.58
CA VAL A 154 4.87 -3.88 -8.33
C VAL A 154 3.98 -5.12 -8.36
N VAL A 155 2.87 -5.11 -7.62
CA VAL A 155 1.93 -6.23 -7.59
C VAL A 155 1.26 -6.42 -8.95
N LYS A 156 0.95 -5.32 -9.66
CA LYS A 156 0.41 -5.39 -11.02
C LYS A 156 1.38 -6.06 -11.98
N ARG A 157 2.67 -5.69 -11.93
CA ARG A 157 3.70 -6.32 -12.75
C ARG A 157 3.84 -7.81 -12.44
N MET A 158 3.78 -8.19 -11.16
CA MET A 158 3.77 -9.59 -10.75
C MET A 158 2.55 -10.36 -11.30
N VAL A 159 1.34 -9.78 -11.17
CA VAL A 159 0.10 -10.37 -11.70
C VAL A 159 0.19 -10.60 -13.21
N GLU A 160 0.73 -9.64 -13.96
CA GLU A 160 0.95 -9.75 -15.41
C GLU A 160 1.98 -10.83 -15.76
N LEU A 161 3.14 -10.84 -15.10
CA LEU A 161 4.21 -11.81 -15.36
C LEU A 161 3.80 -13.25 -15.07
N LEU A 162 3.04 -13.45 -13.99
CA LEU A 162 2.57 -14.77 -13.56
C LEU A 162 1.20 -15.14 -14.18
N SER A 163 0.64 -14.28 -15.04
CA SER A 163 -0.67 -14.48 -15.67
C SER A 163 -1.79 -14.82 -14.66
N LEU A 164 -1.80 -14.14 -13.51
CA LEU A 164 -2.79 -14.39 -12.47
C LEU A 164 -4.15 -13.83 -12.89
N GLN A 165 -5.20 -14.63 -12.70
CA GLN A 165 -6.58 -14.26 -13.05
C GLN A 165 -7.23 -13.44 -11.94
N VAL A 166 -6.75 -12.21 -11.74
CA VAL A 166 -7.30 -11.27 -10.76
C VAL A 166 -7.35 -9.87 -11.35
N ASN A 167 -8.47 -9.19 -11.18
CA ASN A 167 -8.60 -7.77 -11.53
C ASN A 167 -8.06 -6.90 -10.39
N MET A 168 -7.13 -5.99 -10.70
CA MET A 168 -6.56 -5.10 -9.70
C MET A 168 -7.31 -3.77 -9.64
N VAL A 169 -7.76 -3.40 -8.44
CA VAL A 169 -8.57 -2.21 -8.18
C VAL A 169 -7.80 -1.25 -7.27
N MET A 170 -7.34 -0.13 -7.85
CA MET A 170 -6.71 0.95 -7.08
C MET A 170 -7.78 1.78 -6.38
N CYS A 171 -7.65 1.96 -5.07
CA CYS A 171 -8.54 2.78 -4.25
C CYS A 171 -7.88 4.12 -3.91
N PRO A 172 -8.60 5.26 -4.02
CA PRO A 172 -8.06 6.58 -3.68
C PRO A 172 -7.49 6.66 -2.26
N ILE A 173 -6.60 7.63 -2.04
CA ILE A 173 -6.03 7.90 -0.72
C ILE A 173 -7.10 8.50 0.17
N GLU A 174 -7.42 7.83 1.28
CA GLU A 174 -8.17 8.43 2.37
C GLU A 174 -7.26 9.37 3.17
N ARG A 175 -7.76 10.59 3.39
CA ARG A 175 -7.05 11.65 4.09
C ARG A 175 -7.82 12.05 5.34
N GLU A 176 -7.08 12.45 6.36
CA GLU A 176 -7.65 13.12 7.53
C GLU A 176 -8.22 14.49 7.12
N ALA A 177 -9.01 15.11 8.00
CA ALA A 177 -9.73 16.35 7.66
C ALA A 177 -8.80 17.53 7.29
N ASP A 178 -7.56 17.51 7.78
CA ASP A 178 -6.49 18.47 7.48
C ASP A 178 -5.68 18.11 6.23
N GLY A 179 -5.97 16.98 5.59
CA GLY A 179 -5.34 16.52 4.34
C GLY A 179 -4.19 15.54 4.54
N LEU A 180 -3.79 15.20 5.77
CA LEU A 180 -2.75 14.18 6.01
C LEU A 180 -3.22 12.81 5.47
N ALA A 181 -2.39 12.13 4.67
CA ALA A 181 -2.71 10.78 4.22
C ALA A 181 -2.80 9.82 5.43
N MET A 182 -3.88 9.06 5.52
CA MET A 182 -4.07 8.13 6.64
C MET A 182 -3.05 6.99 6.58
N SER A 183 -2.38 6.72 7.70
CA SER A 183 -1.37 5.68 7.84
C SER A 183 -1.40 5.13 9.27
N SER A 184 -1.20 3.82 9.44
CA SER A 184 -1.01 3.24 10.77
C SER A 184 0.21 3.84 11.49
N ARG A 185 1.21 4.31 10.73
CA ARG A 185 2.40 4.98 11.26
C ARG A 185 2.13 6.38 11.85
N ASN A 186 0.99 7.01 11.55
CA ASN A 186 0.68 8.34 12.09
C ASN A 186 0.57 8.34 13.63
N VAL A 187 0.32 7.18 14.26
CA VAL A 187 0.28 7.03 15.72
C VAL A 187 1.63 7.28 16.40
N HIS A 188 2.73 7.24 15.64
CA HIS A 188 4.07 7.49 16.15
C HIS A 188 4.47 8.97 16.12
N LEU A 189 3.66 9.83 15.51
CA LEU A 189 3.89 11.27 15.46
C LEU A 189 3.40 11.90 16.77
N SER A 190 4.22 12.74 17.38
CA SER A 190 3.76 13.72 18.36
C SER A 190 2.82 14.75 17.72
N ASP A 191 2.08 15.51 18.54
CA ASP A 191 1.18 16.56 18.03
C ASP A 191 1.90 17.61 17.18
N THR A 192 3.17 17.89 17.48
CA THR A 192 4.02 18.83 16.72
C THR A 192 4.46 18.21 15.40
N GLU A 193 5.04 17.01 15.44
CA GLU A 193 5.43 16.26 14.22
C GLU A 193 4.24 16.05 13.28
N ARG A 194 3.06 15.77 13.82
CA ARG A 194 1.83 15.60 13.03
C ARG A 194 1.48 16.87 12.24
N LYS A 195 1.63 18.05 12.85
CA LYS A 195 1.38 19.33 12.15
C LYS A 195 2.39 19.56 11.04
N HIS A 196 3.67 19.26 11.28
CA HIS A 196 4.73 19.36 10.28
C HIS A 196 4.52 18.37 9.12
N ALA A 197 4.01 17.16 9.40
CA ALA A 197 3.72 16.15 8.37
C ALA A 197 2.71 16.63 7.29
N LEU A 198 1.92 17.67 7.57
CA LEU A 198 1.01 18.27 6.58
C LEU A 198 1.75 18.93 5.40
N VAL A 199 3.06 19.21 5.53
CA VAL A 199 3.85 19.75 4.42
C VAL A 199 3.84 18.80 3.22
N LEU A 200 3.80 17.48 3.42
CA LEU A 200 3.77 16.51 2.32
C LEU A 200 2.55 16.72 1.43
N SER A 201 1.35 16.76 2.03
CA SER A 201 0.11 16.92 1.26
C SER A 201 -0.04 18.32 0.68
N LYS A 202 0.45 19.36 1.38
CA LYS A 202 0.49 20.73 0.87
C LYS A 202 1.40 20.85 -0.36
N THR A 203 2.61 20.31 -0.30
CA THR A 203 3.57 20.32 -1.41
C THR A 203 3.00 19.56 -2.61
N LEU A 204 2.47 18.35 -2.40
CA LEU A 204 1.85 17.58 -3.49
C LEU A 204 0.71 18.34 -4.19
N ASN A 205 -0.17 18.99 -3.42
CA ASN A 205 -1.28 19.78 -3.99
C ASN A 205 -0.78 21.05 -4.70
N TYR A 206 0.25 21.70 -4.15
CA TYR A 206 0.89 22.84 -4.81
C TYR A 206 1.47 22.43 -6.17
N ILE A 207 2.25 21.35 -6.22
CA ILE A 207 2.84 20.84 -7.46
C ILE A 207 1.77 20.42 -8.46
N LYS A 208 0.72 19.72 -8.01
CA LYS A 208 -0.42 19.39 -8.88
C LYS A 208 -1.07 20.62 -9.50
N GLY A 209 -1.22 21.71 -8.73
CA GLY A 209 -1.81 22.96 -9.20
C GLY A 209 -0.93 23.76 -10.16
N HIS A 210 0.38 23.51 -10.18
CA HIS A 210 1.37 24.23 -11.00
C HIS A 210 2.06 23.33 -12.03
N PHE A 211 1.55 22.11 -12.23
CA PHE A 211 2.22 21.12 -13.06
C PHE A 211 2.31 21.57 -14.51
N ASP A 212 3.54 21.60 -15.02
CA ASP A 212 3.87 21.70 -16.43
C ASP A 212 4.98 20.67 -16.69
N VAL A 213 4.72 19.75 -17.63
CA VAL A 213 5.66 18.66 -17.95
C VAL A 213 7.01 19.17 -18.48
N SER A 214 7.06 20.38 -19.05
CA SER A 214 8.31 21.01 -19.49
C SER A 214 9.17 21.54 -18.34
N ARG A 215 8.60 21.63 -17.13
CA ARG A 215 9.21 22.16 -15.91
C ARG A 215 9.28 21.11 -14.81
N GLU A 216 9.17 19.82 -15.14
CA GLU A 216 9.16 18.72 -14.17
C GLU A 216 10.35 18.81 -13.19
N ALA A 217 11.58 18.93 -13.68
CA ALA A 217 12.77 19.00 -12.83
C ALA A 217 12.80 20.24 -11.92
N GLU A 218 12.37 21.40 -12.42
CA GLU A 218 12.27 22.63 -11.64
C GLU A 218 11.21 22.49 -10.52
N LEU A 219 10.09 21.85 -10.84
CA LEU A 219 9.01 21.58 -9.89
C LEU A 219 9.44 20.55 -8.82
N GLU A 220 10.23 19.55 -9.19
CA GLU A 220 10.82 18.61 -8.22
C GLU A 220 11.78 19.32 -7.25
N GLU A 221 12.67 20.19 -7.75
CA GLU A 221 13.57 20.99 -6.92
C GLU A 221 12.80 21.90 -5.96
N GLN A 222 11.80 22.64 -6.48
CA GLN A 222 10.93 23.47 -5.66
C GLN A 222 10.20 22.66 -4.59
N ALA A 223 9.70 21.48 -4.92
CA ALA A 223 9.03 20.61 -3.96
C ALA A 223 9.98 20.17 -2.84
N MET A 224 11.22 19.80 -3.17
CA MET A 224 12.24 19.44 -2.19
C MET A 224 12.58 20.61 -1.26
N GLU A 225 12.70 21.82 -1.79
CA GLU A 225 12.90 23.05 -0.98
C GLU A 225 11.72 23.30 -0.03
N MET A 226 10.48 23.18 -0.51
CA MET A 226 9.28 23.35 0.31
C MET A 226 9.22 22.34 1.47
N LEU A 227 9.58 21.08 1.20
CA LEU A 227 9.62 20.04 2.24
C LEU A 227 10.73 20.30 3.25
N ALA A 228 11.93 20.67 2.79
CA ALA A 228 13.09 20.92 3.64
C ALA A 228 12.98 22.20 4.49
N ALA A 229 12.13 23.15 4.09
CA ALA A 229 11.86 24.36 4.85
C ALA A 229 10.96 24.13 6.09
N GLU A 230 10.25 23.00 6.16
CA GLU A 230 9.42 22.65 7.31
C GLU A 230 10.28 22.02 8.43
N GLU A 231 10.21 22.61 9.63
CA GLU A 231 10.99 22.13 10.77
C GLU A 231 10.65 20.67 11.12
N GLY A 232 11.69 19.86 11.35
CA GLY A 232 11.53 18.45 11.72
C GLY A 232 11.13 17.52 10.58
N VAL A 233 11.15 18.00 9.33
CA VAL A 233 10.92 17.21 8.12
C VAL A 233 12.22 17.05 7.35
N GLU A 234 12.64 15.80 7.13
CA GLU A 234 13.80 15.44 6.32
C GLU A 234 13.32 14.74 5.05
N PRO A 235 13.24 15.44 3.89
CA PRO A 235 12.80 14.83 2.64
C PRO A 235 13.85 13.83 2.12
N GLU A 236 13.38 12.65 1.71
CA GLU A 236 14.22 11.65 1.02
C GLU A 236 14.11 11.80 -0.49
N TYR A 237 12.89 11.95 -1.00
CA TYR A 237 12.65 12.26 -2.40
C TYR A 237 11.31 12.96 -2.61
N PHE A 238 11.24 13.71 -3.69
CA PHE A 238 10.02 14.12 -4.38
C PHE A 238 10.24 13.85 -5.87
N ARG A 239 9.29 13.16 -6.51
CA ARG A 239 9.41 12.77 -7.92
C ARG A 239 8.10 12.97 -8.68
N ILE A 240 8.17 13.48 -9.90
CA ILE A 240 7.06 13.62 -10.83
C ILE A 240 7.30 12.68 -12.01
N VAL A 241 6.55 11.59 -12.05
CA VAL A 241 6.87 10.44 -12.89
C VAL A 241 5.69 10.00 -13.73
N ASP A 242 6.00 9.27 -14.80
CA ASP A 242 5.01 8.52 -15.55
C ASP A 242 4.33 7.48 -14.65
N GLY A 243 3.00 7.51 -14.60
CA GLY A 243 2.19 6.66 -13.73
C GLY A 243 2.26 5.15 -14.01
N LYS A 244 2.91 4.73 -15.10
CA LYS A 244 3.10 3.30 -15.40
C LYS A 244 4.53 2.85 -15.15
N THR A 245 5.51 3.69 -15.50
CA THR A 245 6.92 3.29 -15.51
C THR A 245 7.71 3.78 -14.30
N LEU A 246 7.22 4.83 -13.62
CA LEU A 246 7.93 5.55 -12.55
C LEU A 246 9.26 6.19 -12.97
N TYR A 247 9.49 6.36 -14.28
CA TYR A 247 10.53 7.23 -14.80
C TYR A 247 10.04 8.69 -14.88
N PRO A 248 10.94 9.68 -14.96
CA PRO A 248 10.57 11.09 -15.08
C PRO A 248 9.47 11.31 -16.13
N ALA A 249 8.46 12.10 -15.78
CA ALA A 249 7.33 12.37 -16.67
C ALA A 249 7.81 13.07 -17.96
N THR A 250 7.21 12.71 -19.09
CA THR A 250 7.55 13.30 -20.40
C THR A 250 6.29 13.79 -21.09
N PRO A 251 6.39 14.63 -22.15
CA PRO A 251 5.21 15.06 -22.92
C PRO A 251 4.38 13.93 -23.54
N VAL A 252 4.92 12.69 -23.62
CA VAL A 252 4.18 11.51 -24.12
C VAL A 252 3.54 10.69 -22.99
N SER A 253 3.77 11.04 -21.72
CA SER A 253 3.17 10.36 -20.57
C SER A 253 1.65 10.52 -20.59
N THR A 254 0.96 9.38 -20.53
CA THR A 254 -0.52 9.31 -20.57
C THR A 254 -1.16 9.37 -19.20
N SER A 255 -0.35 9.27 -18.15
CA SER A 255 -0.72 9.42 -16.75
C SER A 255 0.49 9.93 -16.00
N VAL A 256 0.32 10.89 -15.10
CA VAL A 256 1.42 11.47 -14.31
C VAL A 256 1.06 11.49 -12.84
N VAL A 257 2.03 11.11 -12.01
CA VAL A 257 1.91 11.06 -10.55
C VAL A 257 3.09 11.79 -9.92
N ALA A 258 2.82 12.57 -8.89
CA ALA A 258 3.85 13.08 -7.99
C ALA A 258 3.89 12.24 -6.72
N LEU A 259 5.07 11.78 -6.30
CA LEU A 259 5.30 10.99 -5.09
C LEU A 259 6.31 11.66 -4.18
N ALA A 260 6.11 11.55 -2.88
CA ALA A 260 7.01 12.08 -1.87
C ALA A 260 7.26 11.05 -0.76
N ALA A 261 8.49 11.03 -0.26
CA ALA A 261 8.84 10.38 1.00
C ALA A 261 9.70 11.32 1.85
N ALA A 262 9.41 11.35 3.14
CA ALA A 262 10.16 12.16 4.10
C ALA A 262 10.11 11.51 5.50
N LYS A 263 11.13 11.75 6.31
CA LYS A 263 11.07 11.47 7.74
C LYS A 263 10.51 12.69 8.46
N VAL A 264 9.54 12.47 9.34
CA VAL A 264 9.01 13.49 10.25
C VAL A 264 9.32 13.02 11.65
N GLY A 265 10.31 13.66 12.28
CA GLY A 265 11.00 13.11 13.44
C GLY A 265 11.58 11.73 13.14
N LYS A 266 11.10 10.69 13.81
CA LYS A 266 11.54 9.29 13.58
C LYS A 266 10.65 8.51 12.62
N THR A 267 9.53 9.08 12.20
CA THR A 267 8.52 8.36 11.41
C THR A 267 8.70 8.67 9.93
N ARG A 268 8.98 7.64 9.13
CA ARG A 268 9.03 7.77 7.67
C ARG A 268 7.62 7.72 7.08
N LEU A 269 7.23 8.79 6.39
CA LEU A 269 5.93 8.96 5.75
C LEU A 269 6.10 8.97 4.23
N ILE A 270 5.05 8.50 3.55
CA ILE A 270 4.93 8.57 2.09
C ILE A 270 3.58 9.16 1.74
N ASP A 271 3.52 9.88 0.63
CA ASP A 271 2.28 10.39 0.06
C ASP A 271 2.44 10.55 -1.46
N ASN A 272 1.33 10.60 -2.18
CA ASN A 272 1.33 10.86 -3.62
C ASN A 272 0.04 11.54 -4.08
N VAL A 273 0.08 12.10 -5.29
CA VAL A 273 -1.10 12.63 -5.96
C VAL A 273 -1.06 12.32 -7.46
N LEU A 274 -2.18 11.81 -7.98
CA LEU A 274 -2.38 11.72 -9.43
C LEU A 274 -2.60 13.13 -9.99
N ILE A 275 -1.81 13.50 -10.98
CA ILE A 275 -1.95 14.78 -11.69
C ILE A 275 -3.03 14.65 -12.76
N TYR A 276 -2.88 13.66 -13.66
CA TYR A 276 -3.89 13.22 -14.63
C TYR A 276 -3.69 11.74 -15.00
#